data_AF-A0A9D1VXH7-F1
#
_entry.id   AF-A0A9D1VXH7-F1
#
_cell.length_a   1.000
_cell.length_b   1.000
_cell.length_c   1.000
_cell.angle_alpha   90.00
_cell.angle_beta   90.00
_cell.angle_gamma   90.00
#
_symmetry.space_group_name_H-M   'P 1'
#
loop_
_entity.id
_entity.type
_entity.pdbx_description
1 polymer ?
#
loop_
_entity_poly.entity_id
_entity_poly.type
_entity_poly.pdbx_seq_one_letter_code
_entity_poly.pdbx_strand_id
1 'polypeptide(L)' 'RWVLEFYWDHRNDSAEDLVHAVMTDEQMWGQDLTQIVGFEKLTADNLKLIREKGALAAFASCL' A
#
# COMPACT_ATOMS: atom_id res chain seq x y z
N ARG A 1 11.66 0.91 -15.17
CA ARG A 1 10.58 1.46 -16.03
C ARG A 1 9.23 0.94 -15.57
N TRP A 2 9.05 -0.38 -15.50
CA TRP A 2 7.79 -1.03 -15.09
C TRP A 2 7.17 -0.44 -13.81
N VAL A 3 7.97 -0.18 -12.75
CA VAL A 3 7.44 0.34 -11.48
C VAL A 3 6.72 1.68 -11.61
N LEU A 4 7.17 2.55 -12.52
CA LEU A 4 6.52 3.84 -12.75
C LEU A 4 5.22 3.67 -13.55
N GLU A 5 5.19 2.70 -14.48
CA GLU A 5 3.99 2.35 -15.25
C GLU A 5 2.93 1.73 -14.33
N PHE A 6 3.33 0.85 -13.41
CA PHE A 6 2.48 0.31 -12.34
C PHE A 6 1.78 1.44 -11.57
N TYR A 7 2.54 2.37 -10.97
CA TYR A 7 1.93 3.45 -10.19
C TYR A 7 1.12 4.43 -11.04
N TRP A 8 1.44 4.57 -12.33
CA TRP A 8 0.64 5.37 -13.25
C TRP A 8 -0.71 4.74 -13.53
N ASP A 9 -0.75 3.43 -13.74
CA ASP A 9 -1.99 2.69 -14.00
C ASP A 9 -2.90 2.68 -12.76
N HIS A 10 -2.32 2.58 -11.57
CA HIS A 10 -3.03 2.60 -10.27
C HIS A 10 -3.25 4.02 -9.69
N ARG A 11 -2.98 5.10 -10.43
CA ARG A 11 -2.99 6.48 -9.89
C ARG A 11 -4.33 6.96 -9.35
N ASN A 12 -5.43 6.36 -9.80
CA ASN A 12 -6.81 6.71 -9.41
C ASN A 12 -7.44 5.68 -8.47
N ASP A 13 -6.68 4.65 -8.09
CA ASP A 13 -7.18 3.57 -7.27
C ASP A 13 -7.48 4.05 -5.85
N SER A 14 -8.42 3.36 -5.21
CA SER A 14 -8.63 3.51 -3.77
C SER A 14 -7.34 3.14 -3.01
N ALA A 15 -7.27 3.48 -1.71
CA ALA A 15 -6.12 3.07 -0.92
C ALA A 15 -6.03 1.54 -0.81
N GLU A 16 -7.19 0.89 -0.72
CA GLU A 16 -7.35 -0.55 -0.66
C GLU A 16 -6.90 -1.22 -1.95
N ASP A 17 -7.37 -0.76 -3.11
CA ASP A 17 -7.05 -1.37 -4.40
C ASP A 17 -5.56 -1.21 -4.74
N LEU A 18 -4.99 -0.02 -4.47
CA LEU A 18 -3.55 0.21 -4.66
C LEU A 18 -2.71 -0.69 -3.73
N VAL A 19 -3.11 -0.82 -2.46
CA VAL A 19 -2.39 -1.67 -1.50
C VAL A 19 -2.49 -3.14 -1.90
N HIS A 20 -3.66 -3.61 -2.34
CA HIS A 20 -3.83 -4.97 -2.84
C HIS A 20 -2.93 -5.24 -4.04
N ALA A 21 -2.92 -4.34 -5.02
CA ALA A 21 -2.08 -4.46 -6.21
C ALA A 21 -0.59 -4.49 -5.85
N VAL A 22 -0.12 -3.60 -4.96
CA VAL A 22 1.28 -3.57 -4.51
C VAL A 22 1.66 -4.83 -3.74
N MET A 23 0.78 -5.33 -2.87
CA MET A 23 1.10 -6.43 -1.95
C MET A 23 1.02 -7.81 -2.60
N THR A 24 0.20 -7.96 -3.65
CA THR A 24 0.14 -9.19 -4.46
C THR A 24 1.17 -9.23 -5.59
N ASP A 25 1.88 -8.12 -5.84
CA ASP A 25 2.90 -8.04 -6.89
C ASP A 25 4.18 -8.82 -6.52
N GLU A 26 4.24 -10.07 -6.97
CA GLU A 26 5.42 -10.92 -6.82
C GLU A 26 6.65 -10.41 -7.59
N GLN A 27 6.49 -9.60 -8.65
CA GLN A 27 7.64 -8.97 -9.31
C GLN A 27 8.27 -7.90 -8.41
N MET A 28 7.48 -7.23 -7.56
CA MET A 28 7.96 -6.27 -6.56
C MET A 28 8.61 -6.95 -5.36
N TRP A 29 7.97 -8.00 -4.81
CA TRP A 29 8.33 -8.54 -3.49
C TRP A 29 8.91 -9.97 -3.50
N GLY A 30 8.84 -10.67 -4.64
CA GLY A 30 9.20 -12.09 -4.76
C GLY A 30 8.24 -13.04 -4.06
N GLN A 31 7.12 -12.53 -3.52
CA GLN A 31 6.07 -13.28 -2.84
C GLN A 31 4.81 -12.44 -2.70
N ASP A 32 3.66 -13.08 -2.51
CA ASP A 32 2.42 -12.43 -2.13
C ASP A 32 2.42 -12.07 -0.63
N LEU A 33 2.47 -10.77 -0.32
CA LEU A 33 2.48 -10.26 1.04
C LEU A 33 1.11 -10.34 1.73
N THR A 34 0.02 -10.54 0.99
CA THR A 34 -1.33 -10.68 1.56
C THR A 34 -1.48 -11.98 2.36
N GLN A 35 -0.58 -12.94 2.17
CA GLN A 35 -0.47 -14.16 2.98
C GLN A 35 -0.14 -13.88 4.46
N ILE A 36 0.38 -12.68 4.77
CA ILE A 36 0.60 -12.24 6.15
C ILE A 36 -0.71 -11.68 6.70
N VAL A 37 -1.39 -12.48 7.54
CA VAL A 37 -2.71 -12.15 8.09
C VAL A 37 -2.71 -10.76 8.77
N GLY A 38 -3.62 -9.91 8.32
CA GLY A 38 -3.84 -8.56 8.86
C GLY A 38 -2.88 -7.49 8.32
N PHE A 39 -1.82 -7.86 7.62
CA PHE A 39 -0.84 -6.90 7.12
C PHE A 39 -1.40 -5.98 6.03
N GLU A 40 -2.18 -6.53 5.11
CA GLU A 40 -2.81 -5.77 4.02
C GLU A 40 -3.77 -4.71 4.56
N LYS A 41 -4.65 -5.12 5.49
CA LYS A 41 -5.60 -4.21 6.13
C LYS A 41 -4.87 -3.07 6.86
N LEU A 42 -3.85 -3.39 7.67
CA LEU A 42 -3.07 -2.37 8.38
C LEU A 42 -2.35 -1.42 7.42
N THR A 43 -1.82 -1.92 6.31
CA THR A 43 -1.17 -1.09 5.28
C THR A 43 -2.17 -0.14 4.61
N ALA A 44 -3.36 -0.61 4.26
CA ALA A 44 -4.42 0.24 3.70
C ALA A 44 -4.87 1.32 4.68
N ASP A 45 -5.08 0.96 5.95
CA ASP A 45 -5.46 1.92 7.01
C ASP A 45 -4.36 2.99 7.22
N ASN A 46 -3.09 2.59 7.22
CA ASN A 46 -1.96 3.52 7.30
C ASN A 46 -1.88 4.43 6.07
N LEU A 47 -2.09 3.91 4.85
CA LEU A 47 -2.07 4.72 3.63
C LEU A 47 -3.19 5.79 3.65
N LYS A 48 -4.39 5.43 4.13
CA LYS A 48 -5.48 6.40 4.33
C LYS A 48 -5.08 7.49 5.31
N LEU A 49 -4.48 7.12 6.44
CA LEU A 49 -4.02 8.07 7.44
C LEU A 49 -2.94 9.01 6.90
N ILE A 50 -2.01 8.51 6.08
CA ILE A 50 -1.01 9.33 5.38
C ILE A 50 -1.69 10.35 4.45
N ARG A 51 -2.68 9.90 3.66
CA ARG A 51 -3.40 10.78 2.72
C ARG A 51 -4.25 11.84 3.43
N GLU A 52 -4.84 11.52 4.58
CA GLU A 52 -5.70 12.42 5.34
C GLU A 52 -4.91 13.40 6.23
N LYS A 53 -3.90 12.90 6.96
CA LYS A 53 -3.23 13.62 8.05
C LYS A 53 -1.72 13.78 7.86
N GLY A 54 -1.17 13.22 6.78
CA GLY A 54 0.25 13.28 6.45
C GLY A 54 1.07 12.15 7.08
N ALA A 55 2.27 11.93 6.52
CA ALA A 55 3.16 10.83 6.91
C ALA A 55 3.63 10.92 8.36
N LEU A 56 3.84 12.13 8.90
CA LEU A 56 4.27 12.30 10.29
C LEU A 56 3.23 11.78 11.29
N ALA A 57 1.96 12.11 11.07
CA ALA A 57 0.86 11.66 11.93
C ALA A 57 0.67 10.13 11.84
N ALA A 58 0.80 9.57 10.64
CA ALA A 58 0.73 8.13 10.44
C ALA A 58 1.90 7.37 11.07
N PHE A 59 3.11 7.92 11.03
CA PHE A 59 4.26 7.31 11.69
C PHE A 59 4.08 7.31 13.22
N ALA A 60 3.56 8.41 13.78
CA ALA A 60 3.30 8.51 15.21
C ALA A 60 2.25 7.49 15.71
N SER A 61 1.28 7.06 14.89
CA SER A 61 0.29 6.05 15.31
C SER A 61 0.84 4.63 15.40
N CYS A 62 2.08 4.39 14.94
CA CYS A 62 2.75 3.09 15.00
C CYS A 62 3.73 2.95 16.17
N LEU A 63 3.89 3.99 16.99
CA LEU A 63 4.78 4.06 18.16
C LEU A 63 3.98 3.87 19.46
#